data_AF-T1EMU1-F1
#
_entry.id   AF-T1EMU1-F1
#
_cell.length_a   1.000
_cell.length_b   1.000
_cell.length_c   1.000
_cell.angle_alpha   90.00
_cell.angle_beta   90.00
_cell.angle_gamma   90.00
#
_symmetry.space_group_name_H-M   'P 1'
#
loop_
_entity.id
_entity.type
_entity.pdbx_description
1 polymer ?
#
loop_
_entity_poly.entity_id
_entity_poly.type
_entity_poly.pdbx_seq_one_letter_code
_entity_poly.pdbx_strand_id
1 'polypeptide(L)'
;MLNSNSAKLDSLDRPDSKLSAEISTFKSDLKSSFATVVGQEVKKNIECVNLEVKTVKKKLTESIDIKDRERNIIIFNLQEGEDDKIRVKNILLKLSDDIKDSHIKYFTRLGKKNNESSTRPILIVLDSFMSKETVMKNAHKLKLMSVELSKVWISNDLTPEQRSELKKLVADAKSKEAARKDNFLYRVRDSVGRWRIVKFRN
;
A
#
# COMPACT_ATOMS: atom_id res chain seq x y z
N MET A 1 -80.14 -9.98 -51.82
CA MET A 1 -79.16 -8.97 -51.37
C MET A 1 -78.85 -9.01 -49.86
N LEU A 2 -79.60 -9.74 -49.02
CA LEU A 2 -79.39 -9.77 -47.56
C LEU A 2 -78.26 -10.71 -47.08
N ASN A 3 -77.96 -11.80 -47.81
CA ASN A 3 -76.92 -12.78 -47.42
C ASN A 3 -75.47 -12.32 -47.63
N SER A 4 -75.25 -11.27 -48.42
CA SER A 4 -73.89 -10.77 -48.68
C SER A 4 -73.40 -9.80 -47.59
N ASN A 5 -74.33 -9.24 -46.81
CA ASN A 5 -74.01 -8.28 -45.75
C ASN A 5 -73.80 -8.97 -44.39
N SER A 6 -74.48 -10.09 -44.10
CA SER A 6 -74.24 -10.90 -42.89
C SER A 6 -72.85 -11.51 -42.88
N ALA A 7 -72.39 -12.06 -44.01
CA ALA A 7 -71.03 -12.59 -44.16
C ALA A 7 -69.94 -11.51 -44.03
N LYS A 8 -70.25 -10.23 -44.31
CA LYS A 8 -69.35 -9.09 -44.09
C LYS A 8 -69.33 -8.65 -42.63
N LEU A 9 -70.45 -8.75 -41.91
CA LEU A 9 -70.54 -8.46 -40.47
C LEU A 9 -69.83 -9.52 -39.61
N ASP A 10 -69.95 -10.81 -39.94
CA ASP A 10 -69.20 -11.89 -39.26
C ASP A 10 -67.67 -11.80 -39.44
N SER A 11 -67.22 -11.08 -40.47
CA SER A 11 -65.80 -10.80 -40.71
C SER A 11 -65.26 -9.61 -39.91
N LEU A 12 -66.14 -8.76 -39.40
CA LEU A 12 -65.83 -7.62 -38.53
C LEU A 12 -65.86 -8.00 -37.04
N ASP A 13 -66.58 -9.07 -36.68
CA ASP A 13 -66.68 -9.61 -35.32
C ASP A 13 -65.58 -10.64 -34.97
N ARG A 14 -64.57 -10.76 -35.84
CA ARG A 14 -63.26 -11.33 -35.50
C ARG A 14 -62.27 -10.18 -35.24
N PRO A 15 -62.31 -9.56 -34.06
CA PRO A 15 -61.16 -8.80 -33.65
C PRO A 15 -60.00 -9.81 -33.42
N ASP A 16 -58.80 -9.36 -33.69
CA ASP A 16 -57.68 -9.64 -32.79
C ASP A 16 -56.82 -10.89 -32.91
N SER A 17 -56.93 -11.84 -33.86
CA SER A 17 -55.92 -12.94 -33.88
C SER A 17 -54.54 -12.47 -34.36
N LYS A 18 -54.48 -11.73 -35.48
CA LYS A 18 -53.23 -11.17 -36.01
C LYS A 18 -52.70 -10.03 -35.15
N LEU A 19 -53.58 -9.12 -34.72
CA LEU A 19 -53.21 -8.01 -33.84
C LEU A 19 -52.72 -8.51 -32.46
N SER A 20 -53.37 -9.53 -31.88
CA SER A 20 -52.90 -10.16 -30.64
C SER A 20 -51.53 -10.83 -30.80
N ALA A 21 -51.28 -11.47 -31.96
CA ALA A 21 -49.98 -12.04 -32.25
C ALA A 21 -48.88 -10.95 -32.36
N GLU A 22 -49.16 -9.85 -33.05
CA GLU A 22 -48.23 -8.71 -33.16
C GLU A 22 -47.98 -8.03 -31.80
N ILE A 23 -49.03 -7.85 -30.97
CA ILE A 23 -48.91 -7.33 -29.59
C ILE A 23 -48.08 -8.29 -28.73
N SER A 24 -48.26 -9.60 -28.89
CA SER A 24 -47.51 -10.61 -28.14
C SER A 24 -46.03 -10.62 -28.52
N THR A 25 -45.72 -10.52 -29.81
CA THR A 25 -44.35 -10.37 -30.32
C THR A 25 -43.72 -9.09 -29.79
N PHE A 26 -44.41 -7.95 -29.91
CA PHE A 26 -43.92 -6.67 -29.39
C PHE A 26 -43.65 -6.72 -27.87
N LYS A 27 -44.55 -7.33 -27.10
CA LYS A 27 -44.38 -7.53 -25.65
C LYS A 27 -43.16 -8.40 -25.34
N SER A 28 -42.89 -9.42 -26.14
CA SER A 28 -41.70 -10.27 -26.01
C SER A 28 -40.41 -9.47 -26.31
N ASP A 29 -40.40 -8.74 -27.41
CA ASP A 29 -39.25 -7.94 -27.85
C ASP A 29 -38.94 -6.82 -26.85
N LEU A 30 -39.97 -6.15 -26.33
CA LEU A 30 -39.83 -5.12 -25.30
C LEU A 30 -39.23 -5.70 -24.01
N LYS A 31 -39.70 -6.89 -23.57
CA LYS A 31 -39.11 -7.58 -22.41
C LYS A 31 -37.65 -7.93 -22.64
N SER A 32 -37.32 -8.46 -23.82
CA SER A 32 -35.95 -8.82 -24.19
C SER A 32 -35.02 -7.60 -24.25
N SER A 33 -35.50 -6.51 -24.88
CA SER A 33 -34.77 -5.25 -24.98
C SER A 33 -34.52 -4.65 -23.60
N PHE A 34 -35.55 -4.57 -22.76
CA PHE A 34 -35.42 -4.06 -21.39
C PHE A 34 -34.45 -4.91 -20.56
N ALA A 35 -34.57 -6.24 -20.60
CA ALA A 35 -33.65 -7.15 -19.91
C ALA A 35 -32.20 -6.96 -20.38
N THR A 36 -31.99 -6.71 -21.68
CA THR A 36 -30.66 -6.44 -22.24
C THR A 36 -30.09 -5.12 -21.74
N VAL A 37 -30.86 -4.02 -21.80
CA VAL A 37 -30.41 -2.71 -21.33
C VAL A 37 -30.09 -2.74 -19.84
N VAL A 38 -31.00 -3.30 -19.03
CA VAL A 38 -30.78 -3.44 -17.58
C VAL A 38 -29.60 -4.35 -17.30
N GLY A 39 -29.45 -5.48 -18.01
CA GLY A 39 -28.33 -6.40 -17.84
C GLY A 39 -26.97 -5.74 -18.14
N GLN A 40 -26.90 -4.93 -19.20
CA GLN A 40 -25.70 -4.16 -19.53
C GLN A 40 -25.35 -3.12 -18.46
N GLU A 41 -26.35 -2.39 -17.97
CA GLU A 41 -26.16 -1.37 -16.94
C GLU A 41 -25.72 -1.98 -15.60
N VAL A 42 -26.39 -3.06 -15.18
CA VAL A 42 -26.01 -3.83 -13.98
C VAL A 42 -24.58 -4.37 -14.11
N LYS A 43 -24.20 -4.89 -15.28
CA LYS A 43 -22.84 -5.38 -15.52
C LYS A 43 -21.79 -4.28 -15.35
N LYS A 44 -22.00 -3.11 -15.95
CA LYS A 44 -21.09 -1.95 -15.80
C LYS A 44 -20.95 -1.54 -14.33
N ASN A 45 -22.06 -1.48 -13.61
CA ASN A 45 -22.06 -1.11 -12.20
C ASN A 45 -21.29 -2.14 -11.34
N ILE A 46 -21.48 -3.43 -11.60
CA ILE A 46 -20.72 -4.50 -10.92
C ILE A 46 -19.23 -4.41 -11.22
N GLU A 47 -18.85 -4.13 -12.48
CA GLU A 47 -17.44 -3.94 -12.87
C GLU A 47 -16.80 -2.75 -12.13
N CYS A 48 -17.51 -1.62 -12.06
CA CYS A 48 -17.07 -0.44 -11.32
C CYS A 48 -16.86 -0.75 -9.82
N VAL A 49 -17.88 -1.34 -9.17
CA VAL A 49 -17.81 -1.73 -7.76
C VAL A 49 -16.66 -2.71 -7.50
N ASN A 50 -16.43 -3.68 -8.39
CA ASN A 50 -15.34 -4.63 -8.24
C ASN A 50 -13.95 -3.96 -8.28
N LEU A 51 -13.77 -2.93 -9.11
CA LEU A 51 -12.52 -2.16 -9.17
C LEU A 51 -12.31 -1.37 -7.87
N GLU A 52 -13.37 -0.76 -7.35
CA GLU A 52 -13.32 -0.03 -6.08
C GLU A 52 -13.00 -0.96 -4.91
N VAL A 53 -13.67 -2.11 -4.82
CA VAL A 53 -13.40 -3.12 -3.77
C VAL A 53 -11.96 -3.61 -3.83
N LYS A 54 -11.41 -3.87 -5.01
CA LYS A 54 -9.98 -4.23 -5.17
C LYS A 54 -9.07 -3.12 -4.65
N THR A 55 -9.39 -1.87 -4.93
CA THR A 55 -8.63 -0.70 -4.49
C THR A 55 -8.67 -0.54 -2.97
N VAL A 56 -9.86 -0.66 -2.36
CA VAL A 56 -10.04 -0.60 -0.90
C VAL A 56 -9.28 -1.73 -0.22
N LYS A 57 -9.40 -2.97 -0.73
CA LYS A 57 -8.67 -4.13 -0.21
C LYS A 57 -7.16 -3.88 -0.20
N LYS A 58 -6.61 -3.37 -1.29
CA LYS A 58 -5.17 -3.04 -1.39
C LYS A 58 -4.77 -2.00 -0.33
N LYS A 59 -5.49 -0.88 -0.23
CA LYS A 59 -5.20 0.18 0.76
C LYS A 59 -5.31 -0.33 2.20
N LEU A 60 -6.28 -1.20 2.48
CA LEU A 60 -6.45 -1.79 3.80
C LEU A 60 -5.27 -2.71 4.15
N THR A 61 -4.86 -3.59 3.24
CA THR A 61 -3.68 -4.44 3.43
C THR A 61 -2.41 -3.62 3.65
N GLU A 62 -2.19 -2.56 2.87
CA GLU A 62 -1.07 -1.64 3.08
C GLU A 62 -1.13 -0.95 4.45
N SER A 63 -2.31 -0.50 4.88
CA SER A 63 -2.50 0.16 6.19
C SER A 63 -2.19 -0.79 7.35
N ILE A 64 -2.57 -2.06 7.23
CA ILE A 64 -2.25 -3.10 8.22
C ILE A 64 -0.74 -3.34 8.28
N ASP A 65 -0.07 -3.53 7.13
CA ASP A 65 1.39 -3.77 7.09
C ASP A 65 2.17 -2.56 7.63
N ILE A 66 1.74 -1.32 7.34
CA ILE A 66 2.31 -0.11 7.93
C ILE A 66 2.18 -0.13 9.45
N LYS A 67 1.01 -0.52 9.97
CA LYS A 67 0.75 -0.57 11.41
C LYS A 67 1.57 -1.65 12.10
N ASP A 68 1.72 -2.82 11.50
CA ASP A 68 2.53 -3.90 12.07
C ASP A 68 4.03 -3.54 12.11
N ARG A 69 4.51 -2.77 11.13
CA ARG A 69 5.90 -2.30 11.06
C ARG A 69 6.15 -0.99 11.80
N GLU A 70 5.12 -0.32 12.32
CA GLU A 70 5.25 1.04 12.83
C GLU A 70 6.23 1.13 14.00
N ARG A 71 6.40 0.05 14.78
CA ARG A 71 7.31 -0.04 15.94
C ARG A 71 8.62 -0.76 15.64
N ASN A 72 8.84 -1.14 14.38
CA ASN A 72 10.01 -1.88 13.97
C ASN A 72 11.16 -0.95 13.59
N ILE A 73 12.38 -1.39 13.91
CA ILE A 73 13.63 -0.82 13.43
C ILE A 73 14.49 -1.92 12.82
N ILE A 74 15.38 -1.53 11.90
CA ILE A 74 16.36 -2.42 11.30
C ILE A 74 17.75 -1.90 11.59
N ILE A 75 18.60 -2.73 12.17
CA ILE A 75 20.03 -2.46 12.34
C ILE A 75 20.79 -3.12 11.20
N PHE A 76 21.56 -2.33 10.47
CA PHE A 76 22.40 -2.80 9.38
C PHE A 76 23.86 -2.85 9.80
N ASN A 77 24.58 -3.79 9.19
CA ASN A 77 26.03 -3.90 9.25
C ASN A 77 26.62 -4.13 10.67
N LEU A 78 25.80 -4.65 11.60
CA LEU A 78 26.30 -5.18 12.86
C LEU A 78 26.90 -6.57 12.60
N GLN A 79 28.19 -6.77 12.87
CA GLN A 79 28.88 -8.03 12.60
C GLN A 79 28.13 -9.25 13.14
N GLU A 80 28.14 -10.38 12.41
CA GLU A 80 27.47 -11.61 12.85
C GLU A 80 28.19 -12.20 14.07
N GLY A 81 27.42 -12.70 15.03
CA GLY A 81 27.94 -13.42 16.19
C GLY A 81 26.82 -13.95 17.06
N GLU A 82 27.15 -14.87 17.96
CA GLU A 82 26.16 -15.58 18.78
C GLU A 82 25.55 -14.68 19.87
N ASP A 83 26.26 -13.61 20.22
CA ASP A 83 25.95 -12.61 21.23
C ASP A 83 25.13 -11.43 20.70
N ASP A 84 24.50 -11.56 19.52
CA ASP A 84 23.69 -10.50 18.90
C ASP A 84 22.70 -9.84 19.85
N LYS A 85 22.01 -10.64 20.66
CA LYS A 85 21.03 -10.14 21.63
C LYS A 85 21.68 -9.17 22.63
N ILE A 86 22.88 -9.49 23.12
CA ILE A 86 23.61 -8.68 24.10
C ILE A 86 24.11 -7.41 23.43
N ARG A 87 24.70 -7.52 22.23
CA ARG A 87 25.21 -6.36 21.49
C ARG A 87 24.10 -5.38 21.12
N VAL A 88 22.97 -5.88 20.64
CA VAL A 88 21.80 -5.05 20.30
C VAL A 88 21.32 -4.30 21.54
N LYS A 89 21.17 -4.97 22.69
CA LYS A 89 20.78 -4.31 23.95
C LYS A 89 21.76 -3.22 24.35
N ASN A 90 23.05 -3.52 24.33
CA ASN A 90 24.10 -2.55 24.66
C ASN A 90 24.08 -1.34 23.72
N ILE A 91 23.82 -1.56 22.43
CA ILE A 91 23.66 -0.48 21.45
C ILE A 91 22.44 0.38 21.79
N LEU A 92 21.28 -0.23 22.06
CA LEU A 92 20.05 0.51 22.35
C LEU A 92 20.14 1.31 23.67
N LEU A 93 20.72 0.72 24.72
CA LEU A 93 21.00 1.40 25.98
C LEU A 93 21.90 2.62 25.78
N LYS A 94 22.99 2.48 25.01
CA LYS A 94 23.89 3.61 24.70
C LYS A 94 23.20 4.72 23.90
N LEU A 95 22.15 4.41 23.14
CA LEU A 95 21.40 5.42 22.41
C LEU A 95 20.48 6.23 23.32
N SER A 96 19.93 5.62 24.37
CA SER A 96 19.05 6.28 25.33
C SER A 96 18.89 5.44 26.60
N ASP A 97 19.08 6.06 27.77
CA ASP A 97 18.90 5.41 29.07
C ASP A 97 17.44 4.97 29.34
N ASP A 98 16.49 5.61 28.66
CA ASP A 98 15.06 5.26 28.71
C ASP A 98 14.76 3.89 28.08
N ILE A 99 15.62 3.38 27.19
CA ILE A 99 15.37 2.13 26.47
C ILE A 99 15.90 0.94 27.26
N LYS A 100 15.00 0.34 28.03
CA LYS A 100 15.20 -0.91 28.77
C LYS A 100 14.91 -2.16 27.93
N ASP A 101 15.42 -3.30 28.41
CA ASP A 101 15.17 -4.63 27.83
C ASP A 101 13.68 -4.97 27.66
N SER A 102 12.82 -4.52 28.57
CA SER A 102 11.36 -4.73 28.51
C SER A 102 10.69 -4.10 27.29
N HIS A 103 11.32 -3.09 26.68
CA HIS A 103 10.80 -2.45 25.47
C HIS A 103 11.09 -3.26 24.20
N ILE A 104 11.96 -4.27 24.26
CA ILE A 104 12.31 -5.11 23.11
C ILE A 104 11.38 -6.33 23.10
N LYS A 105 10.39 -6.34 22.21
CA LYS A 105 9.44 -7.46 22.09
C LYS A 105 10.00 -8.63 21.30
N TYR A 106 10.69 -8.34 20.21
CA TYR A 106 11.20 -9.37 19.30
C TYR A 106 12.46 -8.89 18.61
N PHE A 107 13.37 -9.82 18.35
CA PHE A 107 14.56 -9.56 17.54
C PHE A 107 14.90 -10.79 16.70
N THR A 108 15.36 -10.58 15.46
CA THR A 108 15.84 -11.66 14.59
C THR A 108 16.77 -11.12 13.50
N ARG A 109 17.70 -11.95 13.02
CA ARG A 109 18.47 -11.68 11.80
C ARG A 109 17.61 -11.96 10.57
N LEU A 110 17.57 -11.02 9.63
CA LEU A 110 16.83 -11.14 8.38
C LEU A 110 17.63 -11.90 7.32
N GLY A 111 16.98 -12.86 6.67
CA GLY A 111 17.57 -13.65 5.58
C GLY A 111 18.25 -14.94 6.04
N LYS A 112 18.52 -15.82 5.07
CA LYS A 112 19.19 -17.11 5.31
C LYS A 112 20.66 -16.86 5.60
N LYS A 113 21.21 -17.59 6.60
CA LYS A 113 22.64 -17.61 6.85
C LYS A 113 23.32 -18.28 5.65
N ASN A 114 24.10 -17.53 4.90
CA ASN A 114 24.97 -18.01 3.84
C ASN A 114 26.42 -18.00 4.35
N ASN A 115 27.28 -18.81 3.74
CA ASN A 115 28.72 -18.85 4.06
C ASN A 115 29.49 -17.66 3.48
N GLU A 116 28.81 -16.76 2.77
CA GLU A 116 29.39 -15.53 2.22
C GLU A 116 29.39 -14.42 3.27
N SER A 117 30.35 -13.50 3.18
CA SER A 117 30.61 -12.39 4.12
C SER A 117 29.50 -11.33 4.21
N SER A 118 28.26 -11.64 3.80
CA SER A 118 27.14 -10.71 3.90
C SER A 118 26.63 -10.64 5.33
N THR A 119 26.86 -9.50 5.99
CA THR A 119 26.31 -9.23 7.32
C THR A 119 24.80 -9.02 7.25
N ARG A 120 24.02 -9.98 7.75
CA ARG A 120 22.55 -9.90 7.68
C ARG A 120 21.99 -8.75 8.54
N PRO A 121 20.98 -8.00 8.08
CA PRO A 121 20.32 -7.00 8.92
C PRO A 121 19.61 -7.64 10.12
N ILE A 122 19.46 -6.89 11.22
CA ILE A 122 18.68 -7.32 12.39
C ILE A 122 17.38 -6.53 12.43
N LEU A 123 16.26 -7.24 12.43
CA LEU A 123 14.94 -6.69 12.74
C LEU A 123 14.74 -6.67 14.25
N ILE A 124 14.25 -5.55 14.76
CA ILE A 124 13.86 -5.38 16.15
C ILE A 124 12.44 -4.80 16.19
N VAL A 125 11.56 -5.45 16.94
CA VAL A 125 10.21 -4.98 17.22
C VAL A 125 10.20 -4.40 18.62
N LEU A 126 9.88 -3.11 18.72
CA LEU A 126 9.75 -2.43 20.00
C LEU A 126 8.30 -2.52 20.51
N ASP A 127 8.16 -2.30 21.80
CA ASP A 127 6.89 -2.39 22.51
C ASP A 127 5.91 -1.29 22.13
N SER A 128 6.42 -0.08 21.89
CA SER A 128 5.69 1.14 21.58
C SER A 128 6.33 1.94 20.43
N PHE A 129 5.53 2.80 19.81
CA PHE A 129 6.02 3.75 18.81
C PHE A 129 6.97 4.79 19.42
N MET A 130 6.73 5.19 20.68
CA MET A 130 7.58 6.16 21.38
C MET A 130 8.99 5.61 21.61
N SER A 131 9.11 4.34 22.01
CA SER A 131 10.40 3.65 22.15
C SER A 131 11.19 3.70 20.84
N LYS A 132 10.52 3.42 19.71
CA LYS A 132 11.13 3.53 18.37
C LYS A 132 11.58 4.96 18.09
N GLU A 133 10.72 5.94 18.33
CA GLU A 133 11.02 7.34 18.02
C GLU A 133 12.25 7.82 18.80
N THR A 134 12.35 7.47 20.08
CA THR A 134 13.52 7.75 20.94
C THR A 134 14.81 7.14 20.36
N VAL A 135 14.76 5.86 19.95
CA VAL A 135 15.92 5.20 19.31
C VAL A 135 16.29 5.90 18.01
N MET A 136 15.32 6.20 17.14
CA MET A 136 15.55 6.82 15.84
C MET A 136 16.11 8.25 15.94
N LYS A 137 15.65 9.04 16.92
CA LYS A 137 16.18 10.38 17.21
C LYS A 137 17.67 10.32 17.59
N ASN A 138 18.06 9.31 18.36
CA ASN A 138 19.42 9.15 18.86
C ASN A 138 20.35 8.34 17.94
N ALA A 139 19.83 7.69 16.89
CA ALA A 139 20.60 6.79 16.01
C ALA A 139 21.86 7.40 15.39
N HIS A 140 21.88 8.73 15.20
CA HIS A 140 23.07 9.44 14.69
C HIS A 140 24.28 9.32 15.61
N LYS A 141 24.07 9.10 16.92
CA LYS A 141 25.13 8.94 17.93
C LYS A 141 25.98 7.69 17.71
N LEU A 142 25.48 6.66 17.01
CA LEU A 142 26.26 5.44 16.72
C LEU A 142 27.61 5.75 16.06
N LYS A 143 27.61 6.74 15.16
CA LYS A 143 28.80 7.19 14.45
C LYS A 143 29.87 7.79 15.36
N LEU A 144 29.46 8.27 16.54
CA LEU A 144 30.31 8.96 17.51
C LEU A 144 30.78 8.03 18.65
N MET A 145 30.18 6.84 18.79
CA MET A 145 30.43 5.96 19.94
C MET A 145 31.71 5.14 19.81
N SER A 146 31.95 4.53 18.65
CA SER A 146 33.17 3.75 18.40
C SER A 146 33.43 3.57 16.90
N VAL A 147 34.67 3.24 16.55
CA VAL A 147 35.05 2.93 15.17
C VAL A 147 34.28 1.72 14.64
N GLU A 148 34.04 0.71 15.47
CA GLU A 148 33.25 -0.48 15.12
C GLU A 148 31.78 -0.15 14.81
N LEU A 149 31.17 0.74 15.60
CA LEU A 149 29.78 1.15 15.41
C LEU A 149 29.62 2.26 14.36
N SER A 150 30.71 2.87 13.89
CA SER A 150 30.66 3.94 12.90
C SER A 150 30.04 3.53 11.56
N LYS A 151 30.15 2.24 11.23
CA LYS A 151 29.57 1.63 10.03
C LYS A 151 28.22 0.99 10.29
N VAL A 152 27.73 0.96 11.53
CA VAL A 152 26.40 0.44 11.90
C VAL A 152 25.41 1.59 11.76
N TRP A 153 24.25 1.32 11.16
CA TRP A 153 23.17 2.30 11.09
C TRP A 153 21.82 1.66 11.35
N ILE A 154 20.90 2.49 11.86
CA ILE A 154 19.53 2.11 12.16
C ILE A 154 18.60 2.79 11.15
N SER A 155 17.64 2.04 10.63
CA SER A 155 16.57 2.60 9.80
C SER A 155 15.19 2.17 10.29
N ASN A 156 14.17 2.85 9.78
CA ASN A 156 12.81 2.36 9.83
C ASN A 156 12.69 1.06 9.02
N ASP A 157 11.86 0.13 9.50
CA ASP A 157 11.33 -0.98 8.69
C ASP A 157 10.17 -0.43 7.84
N LEU A 158 10.39 -0.31 6.54
CA LEU A 158 9.46 0.32 5.61
C LEU A 158 8.81 -0.74 4.71
N THR A 159 7.52 -0.56 4.41
CA THR A 159 6.83 -1.39 3.42
C THR A 159 7.48 -1.25 2.03
N PRO A 160 7.28 -2.20 1.11
CA PRO A 160 7.77 -2.08 -0.27
C PRO A 160 7.36 -0.76 -0.95
N GLU A 161 6.12 -0.33 -0.74
CA GLU A 161 5.55 0.89 -1.31
C GLU A 161 6.23 2.14 -0.72
N GLN A 162 6.39 2.19 0.60
CA GLN A 162 7.10 3.28 1.29
C GLN A 162 8.57 3.36 0.85
N ARG A 163 9.24 2.22 0.65
CA ARG A 163 10.61 2.19 0.12
C ARG A 163 10.68 2.73 -1.30
N SER A 164 9.70 2.37 -2.14
CA SER A 164 9.60 2.87 -3.52
C SER A 164 9.39 4.38 -3.56
N GLU A 165 8.47 4.90 -2.75
CA GLU A 165 8.21 6.34 -2.62
C GLU A 165 9.46 7.09 -2.14
N LEU A 166 10.09 6.64 -1.05
CA LEU A 166 11.30 7.25 -0.52
C LEU A 166 12.44 7.24 -1.55
N LYS A 167 12.62 6.13 -2.28
CA LYS A 167 13.63 6.03 -3.34
C LYS A 167 13.40 7.06 -4.46
N LYS A 168 12.15 7.28 -4.86
CA LYS A 168 11.78 8.31 -5.85
C LYS A 168 12.12 9.71 -5.34
N LEU A 169 11.76 10.04 -4.11
CA LEU A 169 12.07 11.34 -3.50
C LEU A 169 13.57 11.59 -3.36
N VAL A 170 14.34 10.57 -2.98
CA VAL A 170 15.81 10.68 -2.89
C VAL A 170 16.43 10.89 -4.28
N ALA A 171 15.93 10.20 -5.30
CA ALA A 171 16.40 10.39 -6.67
C ALA A 171 16.08 11.79 -7.21
N ASP A 172 14.89 12.32 -6.94
CA ASP A 172 14.50 13.69 -7.30
C ASP A 172 15.37 14.73 -6.58
N ALA A 173 15.60 14.56 -5.27
CA ALA A 173 16.49 15.44 -4.50
C ALA A 173 17.91 15.49 -5.10
N LYS A 174 18.50 14.34 -5.44
CA LYS A 174 19.80 14.26 -6.09
C LYS A 174 19.82 14.89 -7.48
N SER A 175 18.74 14.72 -8.25
CA SER A 175 18.61 15.32 -9.58
C SER A 175 18.56 16.84 -9.50
N LYS A 176 17.86 17.39 -8.48
CA LYS A 176 17.82 18.83 -8.19
C LYS A 176 19.18 19.39 -7.79
N GLU A 177 19.98 18.63 -7.03
CA GLU A 177 21.38 18.99 -6.70
C GLU A 177 22.25 18.99 -7.95
N ALA A 178 22.16 17.98 -8.81
CA ALA A 178 23.00 17.88 -10.01
C ALA A 178 22.66 18.95 -11.07
N ALA A 179 21.38 19.33 -11.19
CA ALA A 179 20.94 20.30 -12.19
C ALA A 179 21.27 21.76 -11.81
N ARG A 180 21.45 22.04 -10.51
CA ARG A 180 21.67 23.40 -10.01
C ARG A 180 23.11 23.52 -9.50
N LYS A 181 23.94 24.33 -10.15
CA LYS A 181 25.29 24.70 -9.68
C LYS A 181 25.23 25.71 -8.52
N ASP A 182 24.19 25.63 -7.71
CA ASP A 182 23.97 26.52 -6.59
C ASP A 182 24.60 25.86 -5.34
N ASN A 183 25.09 26.64 -4.38
CA ASN A 183 25.55 26.14 -3.06
C ASN A 183 24.37 25.66 -2.19
N PHE A 184 23.49 24.80 -2.71
CA PHE A 184 22.34 24.29 -1.99
C PHE A 184 22.30 22.76 -2.00
N LEU A 185 21.98 22.21 -0.83
CA LEU A 185 21.75 20.79 -0.59
C LEU A 185 20.25 20.51 -0.57
N TYR A 186 19.79 19.48 -1.28
CA TYR A 186 18.43 18.98 -1.23
C TYR A 186 18.41 17.63 -0.51
N ARG A 187 17.62 17.53 0.56
CA ARG A 187 17.50 16.32 1.38
C ARG A 187 16.06 15.98 1.65
N VAL A 188 15.74 14.69 1.66
CA VAL A 188 14.42 14.19 2.07
C VAL A 188 14.33 14.22 3.59
N ARG A 189 13.29 14.87 4.14
CA ARG A 189 13.06 15.07 5.59
C ARG A 189 11.64 14.65 5.98
N ASP A 190 11.35 14.77 7.28
CA ASP A 190 10.09 14.44 7.97
C ASP A 190 9.84 12.94 8.24
N SER A 191 8.69 12.65 8.85
CA SER A 191 8.32 11.33 9.33
C SER A 191 7.96 10.36 8.19
N VAL A 192 7.98 9.07 8.52
CA VAL A 192 7.64 7.99 7.58
C VAL A 192 6.27 8.24 6.95
N GLY A 193 6.21 8.23 5.61
CA GLY A 193 4.97 8.49 4.85
C GLY A 193 4.56 9.96 4.76
N ARG A 194 5.35 10.90 5.29
CA ARG A 194 5.14 12.36 5.16
C ARG A 194 6.38 13.07 4.66
N TRP A 195 7.18 12.36 3.88
CA TRP A 195 8.47 12.86 3.43
C TRP A 195 8.33 14.02 2.45
N ARG A 196 9.23 15.00 2.58
CA ARG A 196 9.37 16.10 1.62
C ARG A 196 10.83 16.43 1.36
N ILE A 197 11.09 17.02 0.20
CA ILE A 197 12.42 17.51 -0.16
C ILE A 197 12.58 18.91 0.42
N VAL A 198 13.59 19.08 1.27
CA VAL A 198 13.96 20.34 1.91
C VAL A 198 15.29 20.82 1.34
N LYS A 199 15.40 22.12 1.10
CA LYS A 199 16.58 22.81 0.57
C LYS A 199 17.34 23.47 1.73
N PHE A 200 18.65 23.23 1.79
CA PHE A 200 19.58 23.81 2.77
C PHE A 200 20.66 24.58 2.02
N ARG A 201 21.09 25.72 2.58
CA ARG A 201 22.28 26.41 2.08
C ARG A 201 23.51 25.66 2.59
N ASN A 202 24.42 25.35 1.68
CA ASN A 202 25.71 24.73 1.99
C ASN A 202 26.72 25.79 2.44
#